data_AF-W4KDJ6-F1
#
_entry.id   AF-W4KDJ6-F1
#
_cell.length_a   1.000
_cell.length_b   1.000
_cell.length_c   1.000
_cell.angle_alpha   90.00
_cell.angle_beta   90.00
_cell.angle_gamma   90.00
#
_symmetry.space_group_name_H-M   'P 1'
#
loop_
_entity.id
_entity.type
_entity.pdbx_description
1 polymer ?
#
loop_
_entity_poly.entity_id
_entity_poly.type
_entity_poly.pdbx_seq_one_letter_code
_entity_poly.pdbx_strand_id
1 'polypeptide(L)'
;MAKLSATRIEPAIQALAETKADLKLRTVVQFIKVHHSSSEWRTLIYLTIDYPLSPNHPQSYKYTNGDVSTLPYSYTLSSLPALLRDGADSPMARYYTIPATASTPLPSLPINLPSYAMYLASALEDSRRAVGDSSSGMRKLAKMVEQFYPDEVSMPAAISEGAETAERGGARKLYRRLIGRGNKGSKGGGNSDQYADLVTPWVPDQWG
;
A
#
# COMPACT_ATOMS: atom_id res chain seq x y z
N MET A 1 -18.74 -1.50 -17.88
CA MET A 1 -17.86 -2.07 -16.83
C MET A 1 -16.44 -2.13 -17.41
N ALA A 2 -15.47 -1.39 -16.85
CA ALA A 2 -14.10 -1.42 -17.34
C ALA A 2 -13.44 -2.76 -16.97
N LYS A 3 -12.90 -3.48 -17.96
CA LYS A 3 -12.11 -4.69 -17.69
C LYS A 3 -10.78 -4.25 -17.08
N LEU A 4 -10.44 -4.73 -15.87
CA LEU A 4 -9.18 -4.38 -15.19
C LEU A 4 -7.93 -4.66 -16.05
N SER A 5 -7.99 -5.66 -16.93
CA SER A 5 -6.94 -5.97 -17.90
C SER A 5 -6.73 -4.87 -18.96
N ALA A 6 -7.73 -4.03 -19.21
CA ALA A 6 -7.70 -2.94 -20.17
C ALA A 6 -7.44 -1.58 -19.53
N THR A 7 -7.46 -1.49 -18.19
CA THR A 7 -7.19 -0.24 -17.48
C THR A 7 -5.68 0.01 -17.41
N ARG A 8 -5.30 1.23 -17.75
CA ARG A 8 -3.91 1.70 -17.76
C ARG A 8 -3.79 3.04 -17.06
N ILE A 9 -2.66 3.20 -16.37
CA ILE A 9 -2.23 4.47 -15.77
C ILE A 9 -1.41 5.18 -16.85
N GLU A 10 -1.92 6.31 -17.28
CA GLU A 10 -1.29 7.17 -18.29
C GLU A 10 -0.70 8.41 -17.61
N PRO A 11 0.43 8.92 -18.10
CA PRO A 11 0.92 10.22 -17.69
C PRO A 11 -0.02 11.32 -18.18
N ALA A 12 -0.09 12.43 -17.44
CA ALA A 12 -0.86 13.59 -17.89
C ALA A 12 -0.27 14.14 -19.20
N ILE A 13 -1.14 14.66 -20.08
CA ILE A 13 -0.73 15.21 -21.39
C ILE A 13 0.31 16.33 -21.23
N GLN A 14 0.18 17.14 -20.18
CA GLN A 14 1.14 18.20 -19.85
C GLN A 14 2.53 17.64 -19.55
N ALA A 15 2.62 16.55 -18.78
CA ALA A 15 3.89 15.91 -18.46
C ALA A 15 4.55 15.27 -19.70
N LEU A 16 3.76 14.76 -20.64
CA LEU A 16 4.25 14.27 -21.93
C LEU A 16 4.80 15.41 -22.81
N ALA A 17 4.22 16.61 -22.72
CA ALA A 17 4.66 17.76 -23.50
C ALA A 17 5.98 18.37 -22.97
N GLU A 18 6.18 18.34 -21.65
CA GLU A 18 7.35 18.93 -21.00
C GLU A 18 8.59 18.02 -21.05
N THR A 19 8.40 16.70 -21.08
CA THR A 19 9.49 15.74 -20.85
C THR A 19 9.81 14.93 -22.11
N LYS A 20 11.06 15.00 -22.57
CA LYS A 20 11.59 14.15 -23.67
C LYS A 20 12.13 12.79 -23.19
N ALA A 21 12.06 12.52 -21.90
CA ALA A 21 12.62 11.33 -21.27
C ALA A 21 11.51 10.35 -20.84
N ASP A 22 11.90 9.10 -20.60
CA ASP A 22 11.00 8.07 -20.08
C ASP A 22 10.43 8.48 -18.72
N LEU A 23 9.10 8.61 -18.67
CA LEU A 23 8.39 8.95 -17.44
C LEU A 23 8.33 7.73 -16.52
N LYS A 24 8.76 7.91 -15.27
CA LYS A 24 8.69 6.90 -14.23
C LYS A 24 7.60 7.24 -13.22
N LEU A 25 7.00 6.21 -12.64
CA LEU A 25 5.92 6.35 -11.67
C LEU A 25 6.46 6.14 -10.25
N ARG A 26 6.21 7.11 -9.36
CA ARG A 26 6.41 7.00 -7.91
C ARG A 26 5.10 6.62 -7.24
N THR A 27 5.21 5.76 -6.23
CA THR A 27 4.08 5.30 -5.44
C THR A 27 4.28 5.63 -3.97
N VAL A 28 3.28 6.26 -3.35
CA VAL A 28 3.18 6.42 -1.90
C VAL A 28 1.97 5.63 -1.40
N VAL A 29 2.22 4.68 -0.51
CA VAL A 29 1.18 3.87 0.15
C VAL A 29 0.86 4.51 1.48
N GLN A 30 -0.38 4.91 1.69
CA GLN A 30 -0.85 5.50 2.94
C GLN A 30 -1.88 4.59 3.61
N PHE A 31 -1.74 4.37 4.91
CA PHE A 31 -2.70 3.71 5.76
C PHE A 31 -3.36 4.76 6.65
N ILE A 32 -4.69 4.85 6.61
CA ILE A 32 -5.45 5.82 7.41
C ILE A 32 -6.51 5.13 8.27
N LYS A 33 -6.74 5.69 9.45
CA LYS A 33 -7.92 5.41 10.27
C LYS A 33 -8.98 6.48 10.04
N VAL A 34 -10.22 6.05 9.88
CA VAL A 34 -11.38 6.96 9.83
C VAL A 34 -11.56 7.69 11.17
N HIS A 35 -11.24 7.03 12.28
CA HIS A 35 -11.36 7.58 13.63
C HIS A 35 -10.28 6.98 14.55
N HIS A 36 -9.83 7.71 15.57
CA HIS A 36 -8.76 7.26 16.47
C HIS A 36 -9.08 5.93 17.18
N SER A 37 -10.35 5.72 17.53
CA SER A 37 -10.86 4.48 18.16
C SER A 37 -11.19 3.37 17.15
N SER A 38 -11.13 3.64 15.85
CA SER A 38 -11.36 2.62 14.82
C SER A 38 -10.27 1.55 14.86
N SER A 39 -10.69 0.29 14.79
CA SER A 39 -9.80 -0.85 14.51
C SER A 39 -9.49 -1.00 13.02
N GLU A 40 -10.36 -0.46 12.15
CA GLU A 40 -10.23 -0.58 10.70
C GLU A 40 -9.26 0.46 10.13
N TRP A 41 -8.38 -0.01 9.24
CA TRP A 41 -7.45 0.79 8.46
C TRP A 41 -7.80 0.72 6.98
N ARG A 42 -7.66 1.85 6.28
CA ARG A 42 -7.85 1.95 4.83
C ARG A 42 -6.52 2.23 4.15
N THR A 43 -6.29 1.60 3.00
CA THR A 43 -5.11 1.85 2.15
C THR A 43 -5.45 2.82 1.03
N LEU A 44 -4.68 3.89 0.92
CA LEU A 44 -4.70 4.84 -0.18
C LEU A 44 -3.38 4.71 -0.94
N ILE A 45 -3.47 4.73 -2.27
CA ILE A 45 -2.32 4.68 -3.16
C ILE A 45 -2.25 6.01 -3.88
N TYR A 46 -1.18 6.77 -3.64
CA TYR A 46 -0.90 7.99 -4.39
C TYR A 46 0.12 7.70 -5.49
N LEU A 47 -0.23 8.17 -6.68
CA LEU A 47 0.53 8.02 -7.90
C LEU A 47 1.05 9.39 -8.31
N THR A 48 2.35 9.49 -8.56
CA THR A 48 2.96 10.74 -9.03
C THR A 48 4.10 10.45 -9.99
N ILE A 49 4.36 11.37 -10.91
CA ILE A 49 5.46 11.24 -11.87
C ILE A 49 6.77 11.52 -11.14
N ASP A 50 7.78 10.69 -11.37
CA ASP A 50 9.13 10.94 -10.88
C ASP A 50 9.70 12.16 -11.59
N TYR A 51 10.03 13.18 -10.81
CA TYR A 51 10.57 14.42 -11.35
C TYR A 51 12.08 14.47 -11.11
N PRO A 52 12.91 14.61 -12.16
CA PRO A 52 14.35 14.65 -11.98
C PRO A 52 14.74 15.87 -11.15
N LEU A 53 15.60 15.66 -10.17
CA LEU A 53 16.17 16.74 -9.38
C LEU A 53 17.21 17.49 -10.23
N SER A 54 17.22 18.82 -10.12
CA SER A 54 18.34 19.60 -10.63
C SER A 54 19.63 19.16 -9.93
N PRO A 55 20.77 19.00 -10.65
CA PRO A 55 22.05 18.60 -10.07
C PRO A 55 22.49 19.47 -8.88
N ASN A 56 22.07 20.74 -8.86
CA ASN A 56 22.41 21.72 -7.82
C ASN A 56 21.30 21.90 -6.76
N HIS A 57 20.30 21.01 -6.72
CA HIS A 57 19.20 21.15 -5.78
C HIS A 57 19.70 20.99 -4.33
N PRO A 58 19.46 21.96 -3.43
CA PRO A 58 19.82 21.81 -2.03
C PRO A 58 19.06 20.62 -1.44
N GLN A 59 19.74 19.74 -0.70
CA GLN A 59 19.16 18.50 -0.15
C GLN A 59 18.76 17.45 -1.20
N SER A 60 19.43 17.38 -2.37
CA SER A 60 19.22 16.29 -3.34
C SER A 60 19.29 14.90 -2.71
N TYR A 61 20.23 14.70 -1.78
CA TYR A 61 20.40 13.47 -1.01
C TYR A 61 19.11 12.99 -0.31
N LYS A 62 18.27 13.90 0.19
CA LYS A 62 17.02 13.56 0.88
C LYS A 62 16.05 12.77 -0.02
N TYR A 63 16.07 13.03 -1.32
CA TYR A 63 15.16 12.42 -2.28
C TYR A 63 15.79 11.25 -3.05
N THR A 64 17.12 11.04 -2.92
CA THR A 64 17.86 9.98 -3.61
C THR A 64 18.39 8.89 -2.68
N ASN A 65 18.36 9.09 -1.36
CA ASN A 65 18.88 8.14 -0.37
C ASN A 65 18.00 6.89 -0.15
N GLY A 66 16.83 6.81 -0.80
CA GLY A 66 15.89 5.70 -0.62
C GLY A 66 15.13 5.73 0.71
N ASP A 67 15.06 6.89 1.38
CA ASP A 67 14.24 7.03 2.59
C ASP A 67 12.75 6.85 2.29
N VAL A 68 12.18 5.81 2.88
CA VAL A 68 10.78 5.41 2.71
C VAL A 68 9.80 6.32 3.44
N SER A 69 10.29 7.15 4.37
CA SER A 69 9.48 8.11 5.13
C SER A 69 9.51 9.51 4.51
N THR A 70 10.28 9.69 3.43
CA THR A 70 10.34 10.95 2.69
C THR A 70 9.39 10.88 1.48
N LEU A 71 8.57 11.91 1.29
CA LEU A 71 7.71 12.05 0.12
C LEU A 71 8.53 12.37 -1.13
N PRO A 72 8.11 11.89 -2.32
CA PRO A 72 8.71 12.24 -3.60
C PRO A 72 8.84 13.75 -3.81
N TYR A 73 9.88 14.17 -4.54
CA TYR A 73 10.14 15.58 -4.86
C TYR A 73 8.98 16.27 -5.59
N SER A 74 8.18 15.52 -6.37
CA SER A 74 7.00 16.05 -7.04
C SER A 74 5.98 16.71 -6.09
N TYR A 75 5.97 16.32 -4.81
CA TYR A 75 5.12 16.94 -3.79
C TYR A 75 5.64 18.28 -3.27
N THR A 76 6.84 18.72 -3.65
CA THR A 76 7.29 20.11 -3.43
C THR A 76 6.90 21.03 -4.58
N LEU A 77 6.55 20.47 -5.74
CA LEU A 77 6.15 21.21 -6.94
C LEU A 77 4.63 21.45 -7.01
N SER A 78 3.86 20.73 -6.20
CA SER A 78 2.39 20.77 -6.18
C SER A 78 1.86 20.83 -4.76
N SER A 79 0.59 21.20 -4.59
CA SER A 79 -0.02 21.22 -3.28
C SER A 79 -0.15 19.80 -2.72
N LEU A 80 0.39 19.59 -1.52
CA LEU A 80 0.35 18.28 -0.87
C LEU A 80 -1.10 17.91 -0.50
N PRO A 81 -1.58 16.70 -0.87
CA PRO A 81 -2.88 16.20 -0.44
C PRO A 81 -3.04 16.31 1.07
N ALA A 82 -4.22 16.74 1.53
CA ALA A 82 -4.45 17.06 2.94
C ALA A 82 -4.06 15.91 3.89
N LEU A 83 -4.37 14.67 3.48
CA LEU A 83 -4.06 13.47 4.26
C LEU A 83 -2.55 13.17 4.34
N LEU A 84 -1.73 13.63 3.39
CA LEU A 84 -0.28 13.42 3.40
C LEU A 84 0.48 14.51 4.17
N ARG A 85 -0.21 15.56 4.65
CA ARG A 85 0.40 16.62 5.46
C ARG A 85 0.78 16.12 6.85
N ASP A 86 0.06 15.12 7.33
CA ASP A 86 0.43 14.40 8.53
C ASP A 86 1.72 13.62 8.27
N GLY A 87 2.69 13.74 9.17
CA GLY A 87 4.00 13.08 9.02
C GLY A 87 3.89 11.56 8.84
N ALA A 88 4.98 10.92 8.37
CA ALA A 88 5.01 9.51 7.98
C ALA A 88 4.55 8.51 9.07
N ASP A 89 4.60 8.91 10.33
CA ASP A 89 4.31 8.08 11.49
C ASP A 89 3.18 8.65 12.38
N SER A 90 2.27 9.46 11.81
CA SER A 90 1.10 9.94 12.54
C SER A 90 0.23 8.78 13.06
N PRO A 91 -0.38 8.90 14.25
CA PRO A 91 -1.17 7.83 14.86
C PRO A 91 -2.43 7.48 14.05
N MET A 92 -2.97 8.43 13.27
CA MET A 92 -4.15 8.23 12.43
C MET A 92 -3.81 7.99 10.96
N ALA A 93 -2.64 8.43 10.51
CA ALA A 93 -2.21 8.30 9.13
C ALA A 93 -0.72 7.94 9.07
N ARG A 94 -0.37 6.83 8.44
CA ARG A 94 1.02 6.47 8.17
C ARG A 94 1.24 6.29 6.70
N TYR A 95 2.40 6.68 6.20
CA TYR A 95 2.73 6.45 4.80
C TYR A 95 4.10 5.81 4.61
N TYR A 96 4.24 5.22 3.44
CA TYR A 96 5.43 4.58 2.93
C TYR A 96 5.62 4.95 1.47
N THR A 97 6.72 5.61 1.17
CA THR A 97 7.15 5.83 -0.20
C THR A 97 7.92 4.60 -0.67
N ILE A 98 7.48 3.99 -1.78
CA ILE A 98 8.21 2.86 -2.37
C ILE A 98 9.51 3.41 -2.99
N PRO A 99 10.70 3.05 -2.49
CA PRO A 99 11.94 3.54 -3.03
C PRO A 99 12.30 2.78 -4.31
N ALA A 100 13.08 3.41 -5.17
CA ALA A 100 13.71 2.73 -6.29
C ALA A 100 14.80 1.81 -5.76
N THR A 101 14.73 0.51 -6.06
CA THR A 101 15.75 -0.46 -5.68
C THR A 101 16.23 -1.21 -6.92
N ALA A 102 17.36 -1.93 -6.80
CA ALA A 102 17.85 -2.76 -7.90
C ALA A 102 16.90 -3.93 -8.22
N SER A 103 16.21 -4.47 -7.21
CA SER A 103 15.21 -5.54 -7.37
C SER A 103 13.86 -5.03 -7.85
N THR A 104 13.44 -3.86 -7.36
CA THR A 104 12.17 -3.23 -7.69
C THR A 104 12.41 -1.79 -8.19
N PRO A 105 12.73 -1.61 -9.49
CA PRO A 105 12.89 -0.29 -10.10
C PRO A 105 11.54 0.41 -10.27
N LEU A 106 11.56 1.73 -10.48
CA LEU A 106 10.32 2.48 -10.72
C LEU A 106 9.68 2.06 -12.06
N PRO A 107 8.35 1.84 -12.09
CA PRO A 107 7.65 1.46 -13.30
C PRO A 107 7.68 2.60 -14.32
N SER A 108 7.88 2.26 -15.60
CA SER A 108 7.69 3.22 -16.71
C SER A 108 6.20 3.46 -16.95
N LEU A 109 5.86 4.68 -17.36
CA LEU A 109 4.54 5.04 -17.87
C LEU A 109 4.51 5.00 -19.40
N PRO A 110 3.41 4.54 -20.01
CA PRO A 110 2.19 4.02 -19.37
C PRO A 110 2.36 2.60 -18.80
N ILE A 111 1.58 2.28 -17.76
CA ILE A 111 1.56 0.95 -17.13
C ILE A 111 0.13 0.44 -17.01
N ASN A 112 -0.10 -0.84 -17.32
CA ASN A 112 -1.40 -1.48 -17.11
C ASN A 112 -1.59 -1.88 -15.63
N LEU A 113 -2.84 -1.98 -15.17
CA LEU A 113 -3.11 -2.33 -13.77
C LEU A 113 -2.54 -3.70 -13.33
N PRO A 114 -2.59 -4.78 -14.15
CA PRO A 114 -1.97 -6.05 -13.76
C PRO A 114 -0.47 -5.95 -13.49
N SER A 115 0.29 -5.28 -14.37
CA SER A 115 1.73 -5.04 -14.18
C SER A 115 1.99 -4.14 -12.97
N TYR A 116 1.14 -3.15 -12.73
CA TYR A 116 1.23 -2.32 -11.54
C TYR A 116 0.97 -3.12 -10.25
N ALA A 117 0.01 -4.04 -10.26
CA ALA A 117 -0.25 -4.94 -9.13
C ALA A 117 0.96 -5.87 -8.87
N MET A 118 1.59 -6.39 -9.92
CA MET A 118 2.83 -7.18 -9.79
C MET A 118 3.98 -6.36 -9.19
N TYR A 119 4.09 -5.08 -9.57
CA TYR A 119 5.05 -4.15 -8.97
C TYR A 119 4.78 -3.91 -7.47
N LEU A 120 3.52 -3.73 -7.08
CA LEU A 120 3.16 -3.59 -5.65
C LEU A 120 3.46 -4.88 -4.86
N ALA A 121 3.19 -6.04 -5.47
CA ALA A 121 3.49 -7.33 -4.87
C ALA A 121 5.00 -7.52 -4.67
N SER A 122 5.83 -7.15 -5.65
CA SER A 122 7.29 -7.24 -5.53
C SER A 122 7.82 -6.28 -4.46
N ALA A 123 7.29 -5.05 -4.38
CA ALA A 123 7.67 -4.09 -3.34
C ALA A 123 7.33 -4.60 -1.92
N LEU A 124 6.17 -5.25 -1.75
CA LEU A 124 5.80 -5.86 -0.47
C LEU A 124 6.68 -7.05 -0.12
N GLU A 125 7.02 -7.89 -1.10
CA GLU A 125 7.91 -9.03 -0.93
C GLU A 125 9.34 -8.59 -0.55
N ASP A 126 9.87 -7.57 -1.20
CA ASP A 126 11.16 -6.96 -0.83
C ASP A 126 11.14 -6.42 0.61
N SER A 127 10.02 -5.81 1.02
CA SER A 127 9.83 -5.35 2.39
C SER A 127 9.83 -6.51 3.41
N ARG A 128 9.20 -7.64 3.08
CA ARG A 128 9.18 -8.85 3.92
C ARG A 128 10.56 -9.48 4.06
N ARG A 129 11.33 -9.52 2.97
CA ARG A 129 12.73 -10.01 2.99
C ARG A 129 13.63 -9.13 3.85
N ALA A 130 13.38 -7.82 3.88
CA ALA A 130 14.14 -6.86 4.66
C ALA A 130 13.82 -6.88 6.18
N VAL A 131 12.91 -7.73 6.68
CA VAL A 131 12.53 -7.75 8.10
C VAL A 131 13.73 -8.00 9.03
N GLY A 132 14.66 -8.85 8.60
CA GLY A 132 15.90 -9.14 9.33
C GLY A 132 16.99 -8.06 9.22
N ASP A 133 16.89 -7.18 8.21
CA ASP A 133 17.81 -6.07 8.04
C ASP A 133 17.38 -4.90 8.92
N SER A 134 18.09 -4.70 10.03
CA SER A 134 17.75 -3.64 10.99
C SER A 134 18.15 -2.24 10.54
N SER A 135 18.91 -2.12 9.45
CA SER A 135 19.44 -0.85 8.95
C SER A 135 18.56 -0.20 7.88
N SER A 136 17.75 -0.98 7.16
CA SER A 136 16.89 -0.46 6.09
C SER A 136 15.47 -0.10 6.56
N GLY A 137 14.99 1.06 6.10
CA GLY A 137 13.58 1.45 6.23
C GLY A 137 12.62 0.52 5.47
N MET A 138 13.15 -0.38 4.63
CA MET A 138 12.41 -1.28 3.76
C MET A 138 11.42 -2.16 4.51
N ARG A 139 11.73 -2.63 5.72
CA ARG A 139 10.80 -3.45 6.54
C ARG A 139 9.54 -2.73 7.02
N LYS A 140 9.49 -1.39 6.90
CA LYS A 140 8.39 -0.58 7.45
C LYS A 140 7.05 -0.97 6.82
N LEU A 141 7.01 -1.20 5.50
CA LEU A 141 5.80 -1.57 4.78
C LEU A 141 5.21 -2.91 5.28
N ALA A 142 6.02 -3.97 5.35
CA ALA A 142 5.61 -5.27 5.86
C ALA A 142 5.06 -5.16 7.30
N LYS A 143 5.76 -4.44 8.18
CA LYS A 143 5.30 -4.19 9.56
C LYS A 143 3.97 -3.44 9.61
N MET A 144 3.75 -2.45 8.73
CA MET A 144 2.49 -1.72 8.66
C MET A 144 1.36 -2.63 8.18
N VAL A 145 1.59 -3.44 7.14
CA VAL A 145 0.59 -4.40 6.65
C VAL A 145 0.23 -5.41 7.75
N GLU A 146 1.21 -6.00 8.44
CA GLU A 146 0.97 -6.92 9.56
C GLU A 146 0.25 -6.27 10.73
N GLN A 147 0.56 -5.00 11.02
CA GLN A 147 -0.07 -4.25 12.11
C GLN A 147 -1.53 -3.88 11.79
N PHE A 148 -1.81 -3.53 10.53
CA PHE A 148 -3.09 -2.94 10.12
C PHE A 148 -4.08 -3.98 9.59
N TYR A 149 -3.59 -5.12 9.10
CA TYR A 149 -4.40 -6.22 8.57
C TYR A 149 -4.00 -7.58 9.18
N PRO A 150 -4.13 -7.75 10.51
CA PRO A 150 -3.66 -8.97 11.20
C PRO A 150 -4.44 -10.23 10.79
N ASP A 151 -5.72 -10.09 10.43
CA ASP A 151 -6.58 -11.20 10.03
C ASP A 151 -6.24 -11.70 8.62
N GLU A 152 -5.78 -10.82 7.72
CA GLU A 152 -5.37 -11.20 6.36
C GLU A 152 -4.04 -11.94 6.35
N VAL A 153 -3.10 -11.55 7.23
CA VAL A 153 -1.81 -12.24 7.39
C VAL A 153 -1.98 -13.60 8.07
N SER A 154 -3.05 -13.78 8.84
CA SER A 154 -3.36 -15.04 9.53
C SER A 154 -4.07 -16.07 8.66
N MET A 155 -4.38 -15.75 7.39
CA MET A 155 -4.80 -16.72 6.36
C MET A 155 -3.53 -17.25 5.70
N PRO A 156 -2.94 -18.38 6.17
CA PRO A 156 -1.73 -18.88 5.57
C PRO A 156 -2.08 -19.48 4.22
N ALA A 157 -1.34 -19.11 3.18
CA ALA A 157 -0.52 -20.03 2.38
C ALA A 157 -0.94 -21.52 2.32
N ALA A 158 -2.21 -21.85 2.17
CA ALA A 158 -2.72 -23.22 2.06
C ALA A 158 -2.58 -23.78 0.63
N ILE A 159 -1.68 -23.20 -0.18
CA ILE A 159 -1.31 -23.69 -1.52
C ILE A 159 0.22 -23.60 -1.73
N SER A 160 1.03 -23.73 -0.67
CA SER A 160 2.44 -24.05 -0.85
C SER A 160 2.75 -25.29 -0.03
N GLU A 161 2.95 -26.38 -0.76
CA GLU A 161 3.28 -27.70 -0.26
C GLU A 161 4.48 -27.68 0.70
N GLY A 162 4.37 -28.52 1.73
CA GLY A 162 5.47 -29.26 2.36
C GLY A 162 6.82 -28.56 2.50
N ALA A 163 7.01 -27.81 3.59
CA ALA A 163 8.33 -27.69 4.19
C ALA A 163 8.18 -27.53 5.70
N GLU A 164 8.45 -28.61 6.42
CA GLU A 164 8.76 -28.57 7.83
C GLU A 164 9.96 -27.64 8.04
N THR A 165 9.74 -26.49 8.68
CA THR A 165 10.80 -25.88 9.48
C THR A 165 10.18 -25.19 10.67
N ALA A 166 10.40 -25.80 11.81
CA ALA A 166 10.03 -25.31 13.11
C ALA A 166 10.85 -24.05 13.49
N GLU A 167 10.31 -23.33 14.47
CA GLU A 167 11.01 -22.39 15.35
C GLU A 167 11.41 -21.01 14.81
N ARG A 168 10.46 -20.05 14.89
CA ARG A 168 10.64 -18.74 15.55
C ARG A 168 9.33 -17.96 15.57
N GLY A 169 8.47 -18.31 16.52
CA GLY A 169 7.19 -17.63 16.80
C GLY A 169 6.91 -17.54 18.29
N GLY A 170 7.93 -17.19 19.08
CA GLY A 170 7.80 -16.99 20.53
C GLY A 170 7.15 -15.64 20.84
N ALA A 171 6.23 -15.64 21.80
CA ALA A 171 5.71 -14.47 22.53
C ALA A 171 4.47 -13.70 22.00
N ARG A 172 3.51 -14.34 21.30
CA ARG A 172 2.15 -13.75 21.14
C ARG A 172 0.95 -14.65 21.44
N LYS A 173 1.14 -15.83 22.05
CA LYS A 173 0.04 -16.78 22.31
C LYS A 173 -0.35 -17.04 23.78
N LEU A 174 0.12 -16.23 24.75
CA LEU A 174 -0.12 -16.50 26.17
C LEU A 174 -1.18 -15.63 26.90
N TYR A 175 -1.79 -14.63 26.26
CA TYR A 175 -2.79 -13.77 26.94
C TYR A 175 -4.27 -14.07 26.62
N ARG A 176 -4.59 -15.21 25.98
CA ARG A 176 -5.98 -15.51 25.56
C ARG A 176 -6.65 -16.68 26.30
N ARG A 177 -6.21 -17.02 27.52
CA ARG A 177 -6.71 -18.20 28.26
C ARG A 177 -7.26 -17.94 29.66
N LEU A 178 -7.70 -16.74 29.97
CA LEU A 178 -8.57 -16.50 31.13
C LEU A 178 -9.58 -15.39 30.81
N ILE A 179 -10.77 -15.78 30.32
CA ILE A 179 -12.07 -15.13 30.56
C ILE A 179 -13.15 -16.03 29.94
N GLY A 180 -14.12 -16.44 30.76
CA GLY A 180 -15.50 -16.63 30.30
C GLY A 180 -15.91 -18.04 29.84
N ARG A 181 -16.01 -18.97 30.79
CA ARG A 181 -16.80 -20.20 30.66
C ARG A 181 -18.25 -19.87 31.05
N GLY A 182 -19.18 -19.84 30.10
CA GLY A 182 -20.61 -19.57 30.32
C GLY A 182 -21.48 -20.12 29.19
N ASN A 183 -22.54 -20.85 29.54
CA ASN A 183 -23.22 -21.88 28.75
C ASN A 183 -24.49 -21.40 28.00
N LYS A 184 -24.80 -22.07 26.88
CA LYS A 184 -26.12 -22.35 26.23
C LYS A 184 -26.91 -21.25 25.48
N GLY A 185 -27.36 -21.65 24.27
CA GLY A 185 -28.59 -21.18 23.59
C GLY A 185 -28.46 -21.10 22.06
N SER A 186 -28.63 -22.20 21.31
CA SER A 186 -29.83 -22.48 20.48
C SER A 186 -29.88 -21.82 19.08
N LYS A 187 -29.68 -22.69 18.06
CA LYS A 187 -30.36 -22.80 16.75
C LYS A 187 -30.60 -21.55 15.87
N GLY A 188 -30.12 -21.67 14.63
CA GLY A 188 -31.02 -21.71 13.48
C GLY A 188 -30.77 -20.68 12.37
N GLY A 189 -30.77 -21.16 11.13
CA GLY A 189 -31.15 -20.38 9.95
C GLY A 189 -30.00 -19.84 9.11
N GLY A 190 -29.68 -20.52 8.01
CA GLY A 190 -28.89 -19.94 6.95
C GLY A 190 -29.63 -18.80 6.25
N ASN A 191 -28.86 -17.86 5.71
CA ASN A 191 -29.20 -17.17 4.48
C ASN A 191 -27.90 -16.73 3.80
N SER A 192 -27.46 -17.55 2.87
CA SER A 192 -26.79 -17.09 1.66
C SER A 192 -27.77 -16.17 0.94
N ASP A 193 -27.53 -14.86 0.99
CA ASP A 193 -27.99 -13.82 0.06
C ASP A 193 -28.11 -12.47 0.76
N GLN A 194 -26.97 -11.79 0.90
CA GLN A 194 -26.92 -10.33 0.81
C GLN A 194 -25.89 -9.98 -0.25
N TYR A 195 -26.36 -10.16 -1.50
CA TYR A 195 -26.04 -9.36 -2.68
C TYR A 195 -25.33 -8.05 -2.34
N ALA A 196 -24.12 -7.84 -2.83
CA ALA A 196 -23.93 -7.23 -4.14
C ALA A 196 -24.63 -5.87 -4.24
N ASP A 197 -24.19 -4.90 -3.42
CA ASP A 197 -24.54 -3.50 -3.63
C ASP A 197 -23.49 -2.55 -3.06
N LEU A 198 -22.35 -2.44 -3.76
CA LEU A 198 -21.54 -1.20 -3.84
C LEU A 198 -20.80 -1.21 -5.18
N VAL A 199 -21.56 -1.37 -6.27
CA VAL A 199 -21.15 -0.89 -7.58
C VAL A 199 -21.22 0.63 -7.53
N THR A 200 -20.16 1.29 -8.01
CA THR A 200 -20.05 2.74 -8.11
C THR A 200 -21.28 3.36 -8.79
N PRO A 201 -21.96 4.36 -8.20
CA PRO A 201 -23.04 5.06 -8.89
C PRO A 201 -22.42 6.06 -9.87
N TRP A 202 -22.12 5.60 -11.07
CA TRP A 202 -22.09 6.49 -12.23
C TRP A 202 -23.49 6.47 -12.84
N VAL A 203 -24.27 7.51 -12.56
CA VAL A 203 -25.47 7.83 -13.32
C VAL A 203 -25.02 8.65 -14.53
N PRO A 204 -25.11 8.16 -15.77
CA PRO A 204 -25.03 9.01 -16.92
C PRO A 204 -26.36 9.76 -17.02
N ASP A 205 -26.39 11.01 -16.56
CA ASP A 205 -27.52 11.88 -16.84
C ASP A 205 -27.56 12.19 -18.33
N GLN A 206 -28.69 11.81 -18.91
CA GLN A 206 -29.11 12.05 -20.27
C GLN A 206 -29.49 13.52 -20.40
N TRP A 207 -28.62 14.31 -21.03
CA TRP A 207 -29.01 15.57 -21.65
C TRP A 207 -28.38 15.62 -23.05
N GLY A 208 -29.24 15.44 -24.05
CA GLY A 208 -29.21 16.06 -25.38
C GLY A 208 -27.97 15.86 -26.24
#